data_AF-A0ABD2F145-F1
#
_entry.id   AF-A0ABD2F145-F1
#
_cell.length_a   1.000
_cell.length_b   1.000
_cell.length_c   1.000
_cell.angle_alpha   90.00
_cell.angle_beta   90.00
_cell.angle_gamma   90.00
#
_symmetry.space_group_name_H-M   'P 1'
#
loop_
_entity.id
_entity.type
_entity.pdbx_description
1 polymer ?
#
loop_
_entity_poly.entity_id
_entity_poly.type
_entity_poly.pdbx_seq_one_letter_code
_entity_poly.pdbx_strand_id
1 'polypeptide(L)'
;MFQQVPMVEIDGMRLVQTRAILNYVASKHDLYGKDIKDRALIDMYIEGMADLNEMMMQLPILPPEEQDAKLALIKEKTTNRYLPAFEKALKTRISNLPTVKKFLQPGSQRKPPITAKAIEEARKIFRF
;
A
#
# COMPACT_ATOMS: atom_id res chain seq x y z
N MET A 1 -4.41 -17.78 14.86
CA MET A 1 -4.19 -16.80 13.78
C MET A 1 -2.70 -16.47 13.74
N PHE A 2 -2.09 -16.26 12.56
CA PHE A 2 -0.64 -16.44 12.24
C PHE A 2 0.42 -15.67 13.06
N GLN A 3 0.08 -15.11 14.22
CA GLN A 3 0.99 -14.40 15.13
C GLN A 3 1.68 -13.21 14.46
N GLN A 4 0.95 -12.58 13.52
CA GLN A 4 1.42 -11.48 12.70
C GLN A 4 0.35 -10.39 12.65
N VAL A 5 0.81 -9.17 12.42
CA VAL A 5 -0.01 -8.02 12.04
C VAL A 5 0.25 -7.70 10.57
N PRO A 6 -0.63 -6.99 9.84
CA PRO A 6 -1.84 -6.30 10.30
C PRO A 6 -2.99 -7.20 10.79
N MET A 7 -3.77 -6.69 11.74
CA MET A 7 -5.03 -7.27 12.21
C MET A 7 -6.09 -6.16 12.32
N VAL A 8 -7.30 -6.40 11.82
CA VAL A 8 -8.43 -5.47 11.90
C VAL A 8 -9.65 -6.17 12.49
N GLU A 9 -10.25 -5.54 13.49
CA GLU A 9 -11.57 -5.93 14.00
C GLU A 9 -12.65 -5.20 13.21
N ILE A 10 -13.51 -5.92 12.50
CA ILE A 10 -14.58 -5.36 11.66
C ILE A 10 -15.73 -6.36 11.53
N ASP A 11 -16.98 -5.88 11.64
CA ASP A 11 -18.21 -6.70 11.54
C ASP A 11 -18.20 -7.95 12.44
N GLY A 12 -17.64 -7.82 13.65
CA GLY A 12 -17.50 -8.93 14.62
C GLY A 12 -16.40 -9.94 14.29
N MET A 13 -15.65 -9.75 13.20
CA MET A 13 -14.51 -10.59 12.82
C MET A 13 -13.18 -9.99 13.26
N ARG A 14 -12.17 -10.85 13.44
CA ARG A 14 -10.76 -10.48 13.56
C ARG A 14 -10.02 -10.96 12.32
N LEU A 15 -9.76 -10.05 11.37
CA LEU A 15 -9.11 -10.39 10.11
C LEU A 15 -7.61 -10.09 10.18
N VAL A 16 -6.77 -11.03 9.77
CA VAL A 16 -5.32 -10.84 9.51
C VAL A 16 -5.03 -11.08 8.04
N GLN A 17 -3.80 -10.81 7.61
CA GLN A 17 -3.35 -10.76 6.21
C GLN A 17 -3.87 -9.54 5.47
N THR A 18 -2.95 -8.69 5.04
CA THR A 18 -3.24 -7.42 4.37
C THR A 18 -4.20 -7.59 3.19
N ARG A 19 -3.96 -8.58 2.31
CA ARG A 19 -4.83 -8.86 1.16
C ARG A 19 -6.24 -9.26 1.57
N ALA A 20 -6.41 -10.09 2.60
CA ALA A 20 -7.73 -10.49 3.06
C ALA A 20 -8.52 -9.30 3.65
N ILE A 21 -7.85 -8.45 4.43
CA ILE A 21 -8.45 -7.23 5.01
C ILE A 21 -8.90 -6.27 3.91
N LEU A 22 -8.01 -5.97 2.95
CA LEU A 22 -8.30 -5.06 1.84
C LEU A 22 -9.45 -5.58 0.96
N ASN A 23 -9.44 -6.87 0.64
CA ASN A 23 -10.47 -7.49 -0.21
C ASN A 23 -11.86 -7.44 0.45
N TYR A 24 -11.91 -7.64 1.76
CA TYR A 24 -13.14 -7.53 2.53
C TYR A 24 -13.69 -6.10 2.51
N VAL A 25 -12.84 -5.11 2.84
CA VAL A 25 -13.23 -3.69 2.87
C VAL A 25 -13.67 -3.22 1.48
N ALA A 26 -12.93 -3.58 0.43
CA ALA A 26 -13.27 -3.21 -0.94
C ALA A 26 -14.62 -3.81 -1.37
N SER A 27 -14.89 -5.07 -1.04
CA SER A 27 -16.17 -5.71 -1.36
C SER A 27 -17.32 -5.11 -0.57
N LYS A 28 -17.13 -4.86 0.73
CA LYS A 28 -18.15 -4.29 1.63
C LYS A 28 -18.63 -2.90 1.19
N HIS A 29 -17.77 -2.13 0.54
CA HIS A 29 -18.04 -0.75 0.13
C HIS A 29 -18.17 -0.57 -1.39
N ASP A 30 -18.44 -1.65 -2.13
CA ASP A 30 -18.67 -1.63 -3.58
C ASP A 30 -17.50 -1.04 -4.40
N LEU A 31 -16.26 -1.24 -3.92
CA LEU A 31 -15.02 -0.77 -4.55
C LEU A 31 -14.27 -1.89 -5.31
N TYR A 32 -14.86 -3.08 -5.43
CA TYR A 32 -14.21 -4.28 -5.96
C TYR A 32 -14.89 -4.82 -7.22
N GLY A 33 -15.32 -3.93 -8.12
CA GLY A 33 -15.91 -4.30 -9.40
C GLY A 33 -17.29 -4.97 -9.27
N LYS A 34 -18.07 -4.90 -10.34
CA LYS A 34 -19.44 -5.47 -10.40
C LYS A 34 -19.47 -6.94 -10.79
N ASP A 35 -18.42 -7.43 -11.46
CA ASP A 35 -18.34 -8.79 -11.98
C ASP A 35 -16.91 -9.35 -11.91
N ILE A 36 -16.75 -10.63 -12.26
CA ILE A 36 -15.48 -11.35 -12.17
C ILE A 36 -14.40 -10.77 -13.10
N LYS A 37 -14.79 -10.19 -14.25
CA LYS A 37 -13.82 -9.61 -15.19
C LYS A 37 -13.30 -8.28 -14.66
N ASP A 38 -14.18 -7.45 -14.10
CA ASP A 38 -13.80 -6.21 -13.44
C ASP A 38 -12.89 -6.49 -12.24
N ARG A 39 -13.22 -7.50 -11.42
CA ARG A 39 -12.37 -7.96 -10.31
C ARG A 39 -10.99 -8.41 -10.75
N ALA A 40 -10.91 -9.23 -11.80
CA ALA A 40 -9.63 -9.70 -12.33
C ALA A 40 -8.74 -8.54 -12.81
N LEU A 41 -9.34 -7.51 -13.44
CA LEU A 41 -8.59 -6.31 -13.84
C LEU A 41 -8.13 -5.49 -12.62
N ILE A 42 -8.99 -5.32 -11.61
CA ILE A 42 -8.61 -4.67 -10.35
C ILE A 42 -7.44 -5.40 -9.70
N ASP A 43 -7.55 -6.72 -9.55
CA ASP A 43 -6.51 -7.58 -8.95
C ASP A 43 -5.18 -7.43 -9.67
N MET A 44 -5.18 -7.52 -11.00
CA MET A 44 -3.97 -7.32 -11.80
C MET A 44 -3.31 -5.97 -11.54
N TYR A 45 -4.10 -4.89 -11.42
CA TYR A 45 -3.57 -3.56 -11.15
C TYR A 45 -3.04 -3.39 -9.73
N ILE A 46 -3.79 -3.86 -8.72
CA ILE A 46 -3.38 -3.70 -7.32
C ILE A 46 -2.18 -4.58 -6.97
N GLU A 47 -2.05 -5.77 -7.58
CA GLU A 47 -0.89 -6.65 -7.38
C GLU A 47 0.38 -6.03 -7.97
N GLY A 48 0.31 -5.44 -9.16
CA GLY A 48 1.43 -4.67 -9.72
C GLY A 48 1.84 -3.48 -8.85
N MET A 49 0.87 -2.78 -8.24
CA MET A 49 1.16 -1.73 -7.28
C MET A 49 1.70 -2.25 -5.94
N ALA A 50 1.27 -3.44 -5.51
CA ALA A 50 1.77 -4.08 -4.30
C ALA A 50 3.26 -4.43 -4.43
N ASP A 51 3.70 -4.94 -5.59
CA ASP A 51 5.12 -5.20 -5.87
C ASP A 51 5.97 -3.92 -5.75
N LEU A 52 5.48 -2.81 -6.32
CA LEU A 52 6.17 -1.53 -6.21
C LEU A 52 6.21 -1.02 -4.76
N ASN A 53 5.08 -1.13 -4.05
CA ASN A 53 4.98 -0.72 -2.67
C ASN A 53 5.90 -1.55 -1.75
N GLU A 54 6.02 -2.85 -1.98
CA GLU A 54 6.93 -3.71 -1.23
C GLU A 54 8.40 -3.27 -1.39
N MET A 55 8.83 -2.96 -2.63
CA MET A 55 10.18 -2.42 -2.85
C MET A 55 10.41 -1.11 -2.08
N MET A 56 9.42 -0.21 -2.05
CA MET A 56 9.50 1.05 -1.30
C MET A 56 9.51 0.84 0.22
N MET A 57 8.72 -0.10 0.74
CA MET A 57 8.67 -0.40 2.17
C MET A 57 9.97 -1.03 2.69
N GLN A 58 10.67 -1.81 1.86
CA GLN A 58 11.94 -2.43 2.22
C GLN A 58 13.13 -1.46 2.20
N LEU A 59 13.06 -0.39 1.40
CA LEU A 59 14.15 0.59 1.28
C LEU A 59 14.72 1.07 2.63
N PRO A 60 13.91 1.54 3.61
CA PRO A 60 14.43 2.06 4.87
C PRO A 60 15.05 1.00 5.80
N ILE A 61 14.82 -0.29 5.55
CA ILE A 61 15.35 -1.38 6.39
C ILE A 61 16.62 -2.03 5.79
N LEU A 62 16.96 -1.69 4.54
CA LEU A 62 18.17 -2.17 3.88
C LEU A 62 19.44 -1.56 4.52
N PRO A 63 20.58 -2.28 4.43
CA PRO A 63 21.88 -1.72 4.76
C PRO A 63 22.13 -0.42 3.98
N PRO A 64 22.71 0.63 4.60
CA PRO A 64 22.92 1.92 3.95
C PRO A 64 23.62 1.83 2.58
N GLU A 65 24.57 0.91 2.43
CA GLU A 65 25.33 0.65 1.21
C GLU A 65 24.47 0.13 0.03
N GLU A 66 23.32 -0.46 0.31
CA GLU A 66 22.40 -0.99 -0.71
C GLU A 66 21.26 -0.01 -1.06
N GLN A 67 21.03 1.01 -0.24
CA GLN A 67 19.87 1.90 -0.37
C GLN A 67 19.88 2.69 -1.68
N ASP A 68 21.03 3.23 -2.09
CA ASP A 68 21.13 4.03 -3.31
C ASP A 68 20.83 3.20 -4.57
N ALA A 69 21.38 1.99 -4.65
CA ALA A 69 21.12 1.07 -5.76
C ALA A 69 19.64 0.65 -5.80
N LYS A 70 19.05 0.33 -4.65
CA LYS A 70 17.62 0.01 -4.56
C LYS A 70 16.74 1.20 -4.95
N LEU A 71 17.08 2.41 -4.50
CA LEU A 71 16.35 3.62 -4.86
C LEU A 71 16.41 3.91 -6.36
N ALA A 72 17.58 3.72 -6.99
CA ALA A 72 17.73 3.84 -8.43
C ALA A 72 16.82 2.84 -9.17
N LEU A 73 16.81 1.58 -8.75
CA LEU A 73 15.93 0.55 -9.29
C LEU A 73 14.43 0.87 -9.10
N ILE A 74 14.04 1.37 -7.92
CA ILE A 74 12.66 1.79 -7.66
C ILE A 74 12.26 2.92 -8.62
N LYS A 75 13.11 3.93 -8.80
CA LYS A 75 12.85 5.04 -9.73
C LYS A 75 12.68 4.53 -11.15
N GLU A 76 13.61 3.70 -11.61
CA GLU A 76 13.62 3.11 -12.96
C GLU A 76 12.36 2.28 -13.22
N LYS A 77 12.00 1.35 -12.32
CA LYS A 77 10.76 0.58 -12.46
C LYS A 77 9.51 1.46 -12.35
N THR A 78 9.50 2.46 -11.48
CA THR A 78 8.36 3.39 -11.34
C THR A 78 8.10 4.11 -12.65
N THR A 79 9.12 4.69 -13.27
CA THR A 79 8.97 5.46 -14.52
C THR A 79 8.73 4.59 -15.73
N ASN A 80 9.39 3.43 -15.84
CA ASN A 80 9.41 2.66 -17.08
C ASN A 80 8.37 1.52 -17.11
N ARG A 81 7.97 0.99 -15.94
CA ARG A 81 7.07 -0.16 -15.85
C ARG A 81 5.70 0.22 -15.30
N TYR A 82 5.65 0.88 -14.14
CA TYR A 82 4.39 1.03 -13.41
C TYR A 82 3.61 2.29 -13.84
N LEU A 83 4.21 3.48 -13.81
CA LEU A 83 3.49 4.72 -14.15
C LEU A 83 2.86 4.71 -15.56
N PRO A 84 3.53 4.20 -16.62
CA PRO A 84 2.92 4.16 -17.95
C PRO A 84 1.62 3.35 -18.00
N ALA A 85 1.48 2.33 -17.14
CA ALA A 85 0.25 1.53 -17.05
C ALA A 85 -0.92 2.33 -16.43
N PHE A 86 -0.65 3.34 -15.61
CA PHE A 86 -1.65 4.10 -14.85
C PHE A 86 -1.86 5.55 -15.31
N GLU A 87 -0.93 6.09 -16.10
CA GLU A 87 -0.89 7.52 -16.43
C GLU A 87 -2.10 8.01 -17.23
N LYS A 88 -2.73 7.12 -18.01
CA LYS A 88 -3.99 7.42 -18.70
C LYS A 88 -5.21 7.50 -17.77
N ALA A 89 -5.16 6.85 -16.60
CA ALA A 89 -6.32 6.69 -15.70
C ALA A 89 -6.38 7.71 -14.55
N LEU A 90 -5.24 8.26 -14.10
CA LEU A 90 -5.14 8.86 -12.76
C LEU A 90 -4.98 10.38 -12.68
N LYS A 91 -4.80 11.10 -13.80
CA LYS A 91 -4.51 12.55 -13.76
C LYS A 91 -5.67 13.35 -13.11
N THR A 92 -5.48 13.72 -11.85
CA THR A 92 -6.17 14.81 -11.10
C THR A 92 -7.53 14.49 -10.47
N ARG A 93 -8.22 13.41 -10.85
CA ARG A 93 -9.60 13.15 -10.34
C ARG A 93 -9.63 12.63 -8.90
N ILE A 94 -8.73 11.70 -8.54
CA ILE A 94 -8.82 10.96 -7.27
C ILE A 94 -8.52 11.84 -6.05
N SER A 95 -7.53 12.72 -6.13
CA SER A 95 -7.15 13.63 -5.03
C SER A 95 -8.23 14.66 -4.68
N ASN A 96 -9.15 14.92 -5.61
CA ASN A 96 -10.24 15.88 -5.44
C ASN A 96 -11.54 15.25 -4.90
N LEU A 97 -11.62 13.91 -4.80
CA LEU A 97 -12.77 13.26 -4.17
C LEU A 97 -12.92 13.74 -2.72
N PRO A 98 -14.12 14.11 -2.24
CA PRO A 98 -14.27 14.72 -0.91
C PRO A 98 -13.67 13.91 0.24
N THR A 99 -13.86 12.58 0.21
CA THR A 99 -13.34 11.66 1.24
C THR A 99 -11.80 11.57 1.19
N VAL A 100 -11.22 11.47 -0.01
CA VAL A 100 -9.76 11.45 -0.22
C VAL A 100 -9.16 12.80 0.17
N LYS A 101 -9.75 13.91 -0.28
CA LYS A 101 -9.30 15.26 0.05
C LYS A 101 -9.30 15.50 1.55
N LYS A 102 -10.33 15.05 2.28
CA LYS A 102 -10.40 15.09 3.75
C LYS A 102 -9.28 14.26 4.38
N PHE A 103 -9.01 13.06 3.85
CA PHE A 103 -7.93 12.21 4.34
C PHE A 103 -6.52 12.79 4.06
N LEU A 104 -6.36 13.61 3.03
CA LEU A 104 -5.10 14.28 2.71
C LEU A 104 -4.86 15.57 3.53
N GLN A 105 -5.85 16.08 4.27
CA GLN A 105 -5.67 17.28 5.09
C GLN A 105 -4.80 17.02 6.34
N PRO A 106 -4.12 18.05 6.87
CA PRO A 106 -3.44 17.98 8.16
C PRO A 106 -4.39 17.52 9.28
N GLY A 107 -3.87 16.72 10.21
CA GLY A 107 -4.65 16.17 11.33
C GLY A 107 -5.50 14.94 10.98
N SER A 108 -5.46 14.45 9.73
CA SER A 108 -6.07 13.17 9.40
C SER A 108 -5.30 11.99 10.02
N GLN A 109 -5.86 10.79 9.90
CA GLN A 109 -5.21 9.55 10.37
C GLN A 109 -4.05 9.09 9.47
N ARG A 110 -3.77 9.78 8.35
CA ARG A 110 -2.65 9.46 7.44
C ARG A 110 -1.34 9.54 8.20
N LYS A 111 -0.54 8.47 8.12
CA LYS A 111 0.75 8.37 8.81
C LYS A 111 1.83 9.10 8.00
N PRO A 112 2.79 9.77 8.67
CA PRO A 112 3.97 10.34 8.00
C PRO A 112 4.90 9.22 7.49
N PRO A 113 5.89 9.56 6.64
CA PRO A 113 6.98 8.63 6.32
C PRO A 113 7.64 8.08 7.59
N ILE A 114 8.08 6.82 7.54
CA ILE A 114 8.71 6.17 8.69
C ILE A 114 10.03 6.87 9.04
N THR A 115 10.30 7.05 10.34
CA THR A 115 11.53 7.66 10.85
C THR A 115 12.50 6.57 11.31
N ALA A 116 13.79 6.90 11.43
CA ALA A 116 14.80 5.99 11.96
C ALA A 116 14.42 5.44 13.36
N LYS A 117 13.89 6.30 14.23
CA LYS A 117 13.39 5.92 15.56
C LYS A 117 12.25 4.88 15.45
N ALA A 118 11.28 5.10 14.57
CA ALA A 118 10.17 4.17 14.38
C ALA A 118 10.63 2.81 13.80
N ILE A 119 11.67 2.80 12.94
CA ILE A 119 12.28 1.56 12.45
C ILE A 119 12.94 0.80 13.60
N GLU A 120 13.70 1.49 14.46
CA GLU A 120 14.37 0.86 15.60
C GLU A 120 13.35 0.23 16.57
N GLU A 121 12.25 0.92 16.86
CA GLU A 121 11.15 0.39 17.64
C GLU A 121 10.51 -0.84 16.96
N ALA A 122 10.26 -0.77 15.65
CA ALA A 122 9.72 -1.89 14.89
C ALA A 122 10.65 -3.12 14.92
N ARG A 123 11.96 -2.93 14.77
CA ARG A 123 12.95 -4.02 14.87
C ARG A 123 12.91 -4.71 16.24
N LYS A 124 12.76 -3.94 17.32
CA LYS A 124 12.63 -4.49 18.68
C LYS A 124 11.36 -5.31 18.86
N ILE A 125 10.22 -4.80 18.37
CA ILE A 125 8.91 -5.45 18.51
C ILE A 125 8.82 -6.71 17.65
N PHE A 126 9.20 -6.61 16.37
CA PHE A 126 9.01 -7.67 15.38
C PHE A 126 10.23 -8.56 15.18
N ARG A 127 11.37 -8.22 15.78
CA ARG A 127 12.63 -9.00 15.79
C ARG A 127 13.14 -9.30 14.37
N PHE A 128 13.39 -8.26 13.58
CA PHE A 128 13.95 -8.32 12.21
C PHE A 128 15.09 -7.31 11.97
#